data_AF-A0A7Y0XA38-F1
#
_entry.id   AF-A0A7Y0XA38-F1
#
_cell.length_a   1.000
_cell.length_b   1.000
_cell.length_c   1.000
_cell.angle_alpha   90.00
_cell.angle_beta   90.00
_cell.angle_gamma   90.00
#
_symmetry.space_group_name_H-M   'P 1'
#
loop_
_entity.id
_entity.type
_entity.pdbx_description
1 polymer ?
#
loop_
_entity_poly.entity_id
_entity_poly.type
_entity_poly.pdbx_seq_one_letter_code
_entity_poly.pdbx_strand_id
1 'polypeptide(L)'
;PLRDIDCLPVNSGVGQMAVMRGITKWSVQVPHISRLADLLGLAIRKAKSGRPGPVYVDLPIAVAFAEIDEAQVRYLDGAQETTRPAPTQAAVAAI
;
A
#
# COMPACT_ATOMS: atom_id res chain seq x y z
N PRO A 1 19.07 -26.96 17.25
CA PRO A 1 17.80 -26.20 17.36
C PRO A 1 17.89 -25.16 18.49
N LEU A 2 18.41 -23.97 18.15
CA LEU A 2 18.36 -22.65 18.85
C LEU A 2 19.53 -21.78 18.34
N ARG A 3 19.75 -21.72 17.02
CA ARG A 3 20.83 -20.89 16.42
C ARG A 3 20.31 -19.95 15.34
N ASP A 4 19.18 -20.26 14.71
CA ASP A 4 18.60 -19.41 13.65
C ASP A 4 17.79 -18.22 14.16
N ILE A 5 17.42 -18.17 15.45
CA ILE A 5 16.62 -17.05 15.99
C ILE A 5 17.46 -15.77 16.18
N ASP A 6 18.76 -15.93 16.43
CA ASP A 6 19.71 -14.82 16.64
C ASP A 6 20.42 -14.39 15.34
N CYS A 7 20.26 -15.16 14.26
CA CYS A 7 20.98 -14.89 13.01
C CYS A 7 20.43 -13.72 12.21
N LEU A 8 19.28 -13.13 12.62
CA LEU A 8 18.57 -12.05 11.93
C LEU A 8 18.83 -12.09 10.42
N PRO A 9 18.21 -13.03 9.68
CA PRO A 9 18.57 -13.32 8.30
C PRO A 9 18.60 -12.02 7.50
N VAL A 10 19.55 -11.88 6.57
CA VAL A 10 19.79 -10.62 5.85
C VAL A 10 18.50 -9.88 5.48
N ASN A 11 18.40 -8.61 5.90
CA ASN A 11 17.22 -7.74 5.81
C ASN A 11 16.04 -8.03 6.75
N SER A 12 16.17 -8.99 7.67
CA SER A 12 15.20 -9.30 8.74
C SER A 12 15.69 -8.76 10.10
N GLY A 13 14.79 -8.48 11.03
CA GLY A 13 15.13 -8.06 12.39
C GLY A 13 15.10 -6.56 12.67
N VAL A 14 14.98 -5.73 11.64
CA VAL A 14 14.74 -4.29 11.78
C VAL A 14 13.24 -4.00 11.68
N GLY A 15 12.70 -3.26 12.65
CA GLY A 15 11.30 -2.82 12.65
C GLY A 15 11.02 -1.72 11.63
N GLN A 16 11.20 -1.99 10.33
CA GLN A 16 11.04 -1.02 9.24
C GLN A 16 9.66 -0.35 9.27
N MET A 17 8.60 -1.11 9.54
CA MET A 17 7.25 -0.58 9.74
C MET A 17 7.18 0.46 10.87
N ALA A 18 7.85 0.22 12.00
CA ALA A 18 7.80 1.14 13.13
C ALA A 18 8.49 2.47 12.80
N VAL A 19 9.64 2.41 12.10
CA VAL A 19 10.38 3.60 11.66
C VAL A 19 9.58 4.39 10.61
N MET A 20 9.06 3.71 9.59
CA MET A 20 8.43 4.36 8.45
C MET A 20 7.09 5.02 8.80
N ARG A 21 6.38 4.52 9.82
CA ARG A 21 5.13 5.13 10.32
C ARG A 21 5.32 6.56 10.82
N GLY A 22 6.51 6.92 11.32
CA GLY A 22 6.78 8.28 11.82
C GLY A 22 7.06 9.30 10.72
N ILE A 23 7.46 8.85 9.52
CA ILE A 23 7.92 9.73 8.43
C ILE A 23 7.07 9.66 7.16
N THR A 24 6.12 8.72 7.10
CA THR A 24 5.19 8.59 5.98
C THR A 24 3.77 8.88 6.41
N LYS A 25 2.99 9.46 5.50
CA LYS A 25 1.56 9.70 5.70
C LYS A 25 0.80 8.39 5.91
N TRP A 26 1.27 7.33 5.28
CA TRP A 26 0.69 6.00 5.38
C TRP A 26 1.77 4.94 5.17
N SER A 27 1.77 3.94 6.04
CA SER A 27 2.63 2.75 5.93
C SER A 27 1.79 1.48 5.98
N VAL A 28 2.09 0.52 5.12
CA VAL A 28 1.43 -0.80 5.11
C VAL A 28 2.44 -1.88 4.75
N GLN A 29 2.27 -3.08 5.31
CA GLN A 29 2.95 -4.29 4.87
C GLN A 29 1.97 -5.14 4.06
N VAL A 30 2.39 -5.62 2.90
CA VAL A 30 1.54 -6.46 2.03
C VAL A 30 1.42 -7.86 2.64
N PRO A 31 0.22 -8.32 2.99
CA PRO A 31 0.05 -9.60 3.67
C PRO A 31 0.08 -10.81 2.73
N HIS A 32 -0.27 -10.62 1.46
CA HIS A 32 -0.40 -11.69 0.46
C HIS A 32 -0.34 -11.12 -0.96
N ILE A 33 0.14 -11.90 -1.93
CA ILE A 33 0.33 -11.46 -3.33
C ILE A 33 -0.96 -10.96 -3.98
N SER A 34 -2.09 -11.61 -3.70
CA SER A 34 -3.42 -11.18 -4.19
C SER A 34 -3.85 -9.79 -3.74
N ARG A 35 -3.19 -9.20 -2.74
CA ARG A 35 -3.48 -7.85 -2.23
C ARG A 35 -2.53 -6.78 -2.75
N LEU A 36 -1.45 -7.16 -3.43
CA LEU A 36 -0.39 -6.23 -3.82
C LEU A 36 -0.92 -5.12 -4.75
N ALA A 37 -1.61 -5.49 -5.82
CA ALA A 37 -2.15 -4.54 -6.79
C ALA A 37 -3.14 -3.55 -6.16
N ASP A 38 -4.09 -4.06 -5.35
CA ASP A 38 -5.03 -3.22 -4.60
C ASP A 38 -4.34 -2.29 -3.60
N LEU A 39 -3.37 -2.78 -2.84
CA LEU A 39 -2.67 -1.96 -1.85
C LEU A 39 -1.81 -0.89 -2.51
N LEU A 40 -1.19 -1.18 -3.66
CA LEU A 40 -0.44 -0.20 -4.43
C LEU A 40 -1.34 0.89 -5.00
N GLY A 41 -2.50 0.56 -5.59
CA GLY A 41 -3.44 1.58 -6.06
C GLY A 41 -3.97 2.44 -4.91
N LEU A 42 -4.21 1.84 -3.74
CA LEU A 42 -4.55 2.60 -2.53
C LEU A 42 -3.38 3.50 -2.07
N ALA A 43 -2.14 3.01 -2.12
CA ALA A 43 -0.94 3.77 -1.76
C ALA A 43 -0.82 5.04 -2.61
N ILE A 44 -0.98 4.90 -3.93
CA ILE A 44 -0.95 6.02 -4.87
C ILE A 44 -2.06 7.03 -4.55
N ARG A 45 -3.29 6.57 -4.31
CA ARG A 45 -4.40 7.45 -3.91
C ARG A 45 -4.13 8.17 -2.59
N LYS A 46 -3.56 7.48 -1.59
CA LYS A 46 -3.17 8.10 -0.31
C LYS A 46 -2.05 9.11 -0.47
N ALA A 47 -1.08 8.83 -1.35
CA ALA A 47 0.02 9.73 -1.65
C ALA A 47 -0.45 11.03 -2.31
N LYS A 48 -1.45 10.95 -3.21
CA LYS A 48 -1.94 12.09 -4.01
C LYS A 48 -3.10 12.87 -3.40
N SER A 49 -3.93 12.23 -2.55
CA SER A 49 -5.15 12.87 -1.99
C SER A 49 -4.88 13.83 -0.84
N GLY A 50 -5.69 14.88 -0.69
CA GLY A 50 -5.54 15.87 0.40
C GLY A 50 -4.22 16.64 0.29
N ARG A 51 -3.43 16.72 1.36
CA ARG A 51 -2.03 17.15 1.27
C ARG A 51 -1.17 16.01 0.71
N PRO A 52 -0.55 16.16 -0.47
CA PRO A 52 0.32 15.12 -1.01
C PRO A 52 1.50 14.85 -0.07
N GLY A 53 1.92 13.58 0.01
CA GLY A 53 2.99 13.19 0.92
C GLY A 53 3.45 11.75 0.71
N PRO A 54 4.58 11.37 1.35
CA PRO A 54 5.19 10.07 1.16
C PRO A 54 4.32 8.95 1.73
N VAL A 55 4.32 7.81 1.06
CA VAL A 55 3.71 6.56 1.50
C VAL A 55 4.76 5.45 1.45
N TYR A 56 4.65 4.49 2.37
CA TYR A 56 5.54 3.34 2.42
C TYR A 56 4.73 2.05 2.27
N VAL A 57 5.13 1.23 1.31
CA VAL A 57 4.58 -0.11 1.10
C VAL A 57 5.72 -1.09 1.28
N ASP A 58 5.64 -1.87 2.35
CA ASP A 58 6.58 -2.95 2.60
C ASP A 58 6.13 -4.22 1.88
N LEU A 59 7.06 -4.80 1.13
CA LEU A 59 6.85 -5.97 0.30
C LEU A 59 7.71 -7.11 0.85
N PRO A 60 7.15 -8.01 1.67
CA PRO A 60 7.88 -9.14 2.20
C PRO A 60 8.43 -10.01 1.06
N ILE A 61 9.62 -10.57 1.25
CA ILE A 61 10.30 -11.37 0.21
C ILE A 61 9.46 -12.56 -0.26
N ALA A 62 8.72 -13.20 0.67
CA ALA A 62 7.80 -14.29 0.35
C ALA A 62 6.66 -13.85 -0.59
N VAL A 63 6.21 -12.59 -0.49
CA VAL A 63 5.21 -12.03 -1.40
C VAL A 63 5.84 -11.63 -2.72
N ALA A 64 7.05 -11.07 -2.70
CA ALA A 64 7.77 -10.66 -3.91
C ALA A 64 8.03 -11.83 -4.88
N PHE A 65 8.24 -13.03 -4.35
CA PHE A 65 8.46 -14.27 -5.13
C PHE A 65 7.21 -15.16 -5.24
N ALA A 66 6.07 -14.73 -4.71
CA ALA A 66 4.84 -15.52 -4.82
C ALA A 66 4.23 -15.39 -6.21
N GLU A 67 3.71 -16.50 -6.73
CA GLU A 67 2.97 -16.55 -7.99
C GLU A 67 1.47 -16.44 -7.74
N ILE A 68 0.77 -15.85 -8.70
CA ILE A 68 -0.69 -15.76 -8.72
C ILE A 68 -1.17 -15.83 -10.17
N ASP A 69 -2.31 -16.49 -10.37
CA ASP A 69 -3.02 -16.45 -11.66
C ASP A 69 -3.46 -15.00 -11.95
N GLU A 70 -3.18 -14.52 -13.17
CA GLU A 70 -3.55 -13.18 -13.62
C GLU A 70 -5.05 -12.91 -13.44
N ALA A 71 -5.89 -13.93 -13.65
CA ALA A 71 -7.35 -13.81 -13.48
C ALA A 71 -7.77 -13.53 -12.02
N GLN A 72 -6.89 -13.81 -11.05
CA GLN A 72 -7.12 -13.53 -9.63
C GLN A 72 -6.59 -12.17 -9.19
N VAL A 73 -5.86 -11.46 -10.05
CA VAL A 73 -5.32 -10.14 -9.74
C VAL A 73 -6.46 -9.12 -9.69
N ARG A 74 -6.66 -8.54 -8.51
CA ARG A 74 -7.60 -7.44 -8.31
C ARG A 74 -6.87 -6.13 -8.56
N TYR A 75 -7.19 -5.50 -9.68
CA TYR A 75 -6.79 -4.13 -9.94
C TYR A 75 -7.85 -3.19 -9.39
N LEU A 76 -7.40 -2.10 -8.77
CA LEU A 76 -8.31 -1.00 -8.47
C LEU A 76 -8.66 -0.29 -9.77
N ASP A 77 -9.94 -0.31 -10.11
CA ASP A 77 -10.46 0.41 -11.26
C ASP A 77 -10.06 1.89 -11.20
N GLY A 78 -9.39 2.34 -12.28
CA GLY A 78 -9.21 3.73 -12.69
C GLY A 78 -8.54 4.69 -11.71
N ALA A 79 -7.53 5.42 -12.18
CA ALA A 79 -7.09 6.64 -11.51
C ALA A 79 -8.24 7.64 -11.49
N GLN A 80 -9.03 7.66 -10.42
CA GLN A 80 -9.88 8.81 -10.11
C GLN A 80 -8.93 9.99 -9.93
N GLU A 81 -9.11 11.04 -10.72
CA GLU A 81 -8.41 12.30 -10.47
C GLU A 81 -8.66 12.71 -9.03
N THR A 82 -7.60 13.00 -8.29
CA THR A 82 -7.73 13.54 -6.96
C THR A 82 -8.24 14.97 -7.08
N THR A 83 -9.56 15.13 -7.10
CA THR A 83 -10.21 16.44 -7.09
C THR A 83 -10.23 17.00 -5.68
N ARG A 84 -10.32 18.33 -5.55
CA ARG A 84 -10.69 18.91 -4.26
C ARG A 84 -12.09 18.43 -3.89
N PRO A 85 -12.42 18.30 -2.59
CA PRO A 85 -13.79 18.04 -2.18
C PRO A 85 -14.72 19.03 -2.88
N ALA A 86 -15.63 18.49 -3.69
CA ALA A 86 -16.59 19.24 -4.48
C ALA A 86 -17.97 18.58 -4.31
N PRO A 87 -19.07 19.33 -4.50
CA PRO A 87 -20.40 18.75 -4.48
C PRO A 87 -20.53 17.67 -5.55
N THR A 88 -21.36 16.66 -5.30
CA THR A 88 -21.70 15.68 -6.33
C THR A 88 -22.47 16.35 -7.46
N GLN A 89 -22.39 15.79 -8.67
CA GLN A 89 -23.10 16.35 -9.83
C GLN A 89 -24.62 16.49 -9.58
N ALA A 90 -25.20 15.54 -8.84
CA ALA A 90 -26.60 15.59 -8.42
C ALA A 90 -26.91 16.76 -7.46
N ALA A 91 -25.97 17.10 -6.58
CA ALA A 91 -26.12 18.25 -5.67
C ALA A 91 -26.02 19.59 -6.41
N VAL A 92 -25.21 19.67 -7.47
CA VAL A 92 -25.12 20.87 -8.33
C VAL A 92 -26.40 21.05 -9.16
N ALA A 93 -27.00 19.96 -9.65
CA ALA A 93 -28.19 19.99 -10.49
C ALA A 93 -29.49 20.37 -9.75
N ALA A 94 -29.47 20.40 -8.41
CA ALA A 94 -30.64 20.71 -7.58
C ALA A 94 -30.71 22.20 -7.15
N ILE A 95 -29.77 23.03 -7.62
CA ILE A 95 -29.74 24.49 -7.42
C ILE A 95 -30.31 25.16 -8.67
#